data_AF-A0A5C8PQ09-F1
#
_entry.id   AF-A0A5C8PQ09-F1
#
_cell.length_a   1.000
_cell.length_b   1.000
_cell.length_c   1.000
_cell.angle_alpha   90.00
_cell.angle_beta   90.00
_cell.angle_gamma   90.00
#
_symmetry.space_group_name_H-M   'P 1'
#
loop_
_entity.id
_entity.type
_entity.pdbx_description
1 polymer ?
#
loop_
_entity_poly.entity_id
_entity_poly.type
_entity_poly.pdbx_seq_one_letter_code
_entity_poly.pdbx_strand_id
1 'polypeptide(L)'
;MTHLSIRDLQKISSETIGALAGPTAVKSGERTVGLLIPLKAADPERLAAVLARAEALARGRDDAADDAALARFGEVDPVDWSIEAVRALMKKEGG
;
A
#
# COMPACT_ATOMS: atom_id res chain seq x y z
N MET A 1 -14.73 10.03 -10.74
CA MET A 1 -15.13 10.61 -9.44
C MET A 1 -13.98 10.38 -8.47
N THR A 2 -13.35 11.44 -7.97
CA THR A 2 -12.16 11.35 -7.11
C THR A 2 -12.48 11.10 -5.64
N HIS A 3 -13.76 11.22 -5.23
CA HIS A 3 -14.25 10.92 -3.90
C HIS A 3 -15.76 10.64 -3.93
N LEU A 4 -16.27 10.01 -2.87
CA LEU A 4 -17.69 9.79 -2.58
C LEU A 4 -18.07 10.54 -1.32
N SER A 5 -19.25 11.19 -1.28
CA SER A 5 -19.76 11.68 0.00
C SER A 5 -20.30 10.50 0.82
N ILE A 6 -20.37 10.67 2.15
CA ILE A 6 -20.96 9.66 3.04
C ILE A 6 -22.44 9.40 2.72
N ARG A 7 -23.15 10.39 2.17
CA ARG A 7 -24.54 10.25 1.71
C ARG A 7 -24.63 9.45 0.41
N ASP A 8 -23.67 9.62 -0.50
CA ASP A 8 -23.63 8.86 -1.74
C ASP A 8 -23.24 7.41 -1.48
N LEU A 9 -22.34 7.18 -0.52
CA LEU A 9 -21.96 5.84 -0.08
C LEU A 9 -23.16 5.02 0.43
N GLN A 10 -24.18 5.65 1.01
CA GLN A 10 -25.40 4.96 1.45
C GLN A 10 -26.33 4.55 0.29
N LYS A 11 -26.13 5.10 -0.92
CA LYS A 11 -27.01 4.91 -2.08
C LYS A 11 -26.39 4.09 -3.21
N ILE A 12 -25.07 3.90 -3.18
CA ILE A 12 -24.33 3.19 -4.23
C ILE A 12 -24.55 1.68 -4.13
N SER A 13 -24.66 1.00 -5.28
CA SER A 13 -24.83 -0.45 -5.34
C SER A 13 -23.51 -1.20 -5.23
N SER A 14 -23.56 -2.49 -4.88
CA SER A 14 -22.40 -3.40 -4.86
C SER A 14 -21.67 -3.44 -6.22
N GLU A 15 -22.41 -3.46 -7.32
CA GLU A 15 -21.87 -3.49 -8.68
C GLU A 15 -21.11 -2.21 -8.99
N THR A 16 -21.65 -1.06 -8.56
CA THR A 16 -21.02 0.24 -8.76
C THR A 16 -19.74 0.36 -7.91
N ILE A 17 -19.75 -0.14 -6.67
CA ILE A 17 -18.53 -0.24 -5.84
C ILE A 17 -17.49 -1.12 -6.54
N GLY A 18 -17.90 -2.28 -7.07
CA GLY A 18 -17.02 -3.18 -7.82
C GLY A 18 -16.42 -2.55 -9.08
N ALA A 19 -17.12 -1.60 -9.72
CA ALA A 19 -16.65 -0.90 -10.91
C ALA A 19 -15.65 0.24 -10.61
N LEU A 20 -15.51 0.69 -9.36
CA LEU A 20 -14.56 1.76 -8.99
C LEU A 20 -13.13 1.35 -9.38
N ALA A 21 -12.38 2.27 -9.99
CA ALA A 21 -11.04 1.97 -10.51
C ALA A 21 -10.03 1.56 -9.43
N GLY A 22 -10.21 2.02 -8.19
CA GLY A 22 -9.34 1.71 -7.06
C GLY A 22 -9.84 2.33 -5.75
N PRO A 23 -8.96 2.45 -4.74
CA PRO A 23 -9.29 3.09 -3.47
C PRO A 23 -9.89 4.48 -3.69
N THR A 24 -11.07 4.71 -3.13
CA THR A 24 -11.82 5.95 -3.30
C THR A 24 -12.08 6.59 -1.92
N ALA A 25 -11.73 7.86 -1.77
CA ALA A 25 -11.93 8.57 -0.51
C ALA A 25 -13.42 8.79 -0.22
N VAL A 26 -13.85 8.56 1.02
CA VAL A 26 -15.19 8.88 1.51
C VAL A 26 -15.13 10.15 2.35
N LYS A 27 -15.93 11.16 1.99
CA LYS A 27 -15.96 12.47 2.64
C LYS A 27 -17.26 12.74 3.40
N SER A 28 -17.16 13.43 4.52
CA SER A 28 -18.28 14.08 5.21
C SER A 28 -18.02 15.59 5.25
N GLY A 29 -18.75 16.36 4.43
CA GLY A 29 -18.35 17.72 4.08
C GLY A 29 -16.98 17.71 3.39
N GLU A 30 -16.04 18.51 3.87
CA GLU A 30 -14.67 18.56 3.33
C GLU A 30 -13.72 17.51 3.93
N ARG A 31 -14.10 16.89 5.05
CA ARG A 31 -13.24 15.95 5.77
C ARG A 31 -13.31 14.56 5.14
N THR A 32 -12.15 13.99 4.81
CA THR A 32 -12.04 12.55 4.53
C THR A 32 -12.24 11.76 5.81
N VAL A 33 -13.24 10.88 5.82
CA VAL A 33 -13.61 10.06 6.99
C VAL A 33 -13.33 8.57 6.79
N GLY A 34 -13.02 8.15 5.56
CA GLY A 34 -12.68 6.77 5.26
C GLY A 34 -12.18 6.55 3.84
N LEU A 35 -11.82 5.31 3.55
CA LEU A 35 -11.44 4.82 2.24
C LEU A 35 -12.31 3.62 1.90
N LEU A 36 -12.96 3.68 0.73
CA LEU A 36 -13.64 2.55 0.14
C LEU A 36 -12.68 1.86 -0.82
N ILE A 37 -12.33 0.61 -0.52
CA ILE A 37 -11.44 -0.20 -1.34
C ILE A 37 -12.26 -1.35 -1.93
N PRO A 38 -12.56 -1.34 -3.24
CA PRO A 38 -13.24 -2.44 -3.89
C PRO A 38 -12.37 -3.70 -3.83
N LEU A 39 -12.93 -4.79 -3.32
CA LEU A 39 -12.28 -6.09 -3.38
C LEU A 39 -12.47 -6.65 -4.79
N LYS A 40 -11.41 -6.60 -5.59
CA LYS A 40 -11.37 -7.17 -6.94
C LYS A 40 -10.52 -8.42 -6.95
N ALA A 41 -10.93 -9.39 -7.76
CA ALA A 41 -10.01 -10.47 -8.14
C ALA A 41 -8.75 -9.85 -8.75
N ALA A 42 -7.60 -10.43 -8.45
CA ALA A 42 -6.37 -10.03 -9.09
C ALA A 42 -6.50 -10.26 -10.61
N ASP A 43 -6.14 -9.25 -11.39
CA ASP A 43 -5.97 -9.40 -12.84
C ASP A 43 -4.75 -10.33 -13.08
N PRO A 44 -4.96 -11.55 -13.60
CA PRO A 44 -3.89 -12.53 -13.74
C PRO A 44 -2.78 -12.08 -14.67
N GLU A 45 -3.11 -11.33 -15.73
CA GLU A 45 -2.13 -10.84 -16.70
C GLU A 45 -1.27 -9.76 -16.07
N ARG A 46 -1.90 -8.82 -15.36
CA ARG A 46 -1.19 -7.80 -14.61
C ARG A 46 -0.31 -8.41 -13.53
N LEU A 47 -0.77 -9.43 -12.81
CA LEU A 47 0.01 -10.14 -11.82
C LEU A 47 1.22 -10.83 -12.45
N ALA A 48 1.03 -11.54 -13.56
CA ALA A 48 2.10 -12.20 -14.29
C ALA A 48 3.17 -11.19 -14.77
N ALA A 49 2.75 -10.03 -15.28
CA ALA A 49 3.68 -8.97 -15.69
C ALA A 49 4.50 -8.42 -14.52
N VAL A 50 3.88 -8.24 -13.34
CA VAL A 50 4.58 -7.80 -12.12
C VAL A 50 5.58 -8.87 -11.67
N LEU A 51 5.20 -10.15 -11.67
CA LEU A 51 6.07 -11.25 -11.29
C LEU A 51 7.27 -11.38 -12.25
N ALA A 52 7.05 -11.31 -13.56
CA ALA A 52 8.13 -11.35 -14.55
C ALA A 52 9.13 -10.20 -14.36
N ARG A 53 8.64 -9.01 -14.01
CA ARG A 53 9.51 -7.87 -13.66
C ARG A 53 10.29 -8.12 -12.37
N ALA A 54 9.66 -8.68 -11.35
CA ALA A 54 10.32 -9.04 -10.09
C ALA A 54 11.42 -10.08 -10.31
N GLU A 55 11.16 -11.11 -11.12
CA GLU A 55 12.16 -12.13 -11.49
C GLU A 55 13.33 -11.53 -12.29
N ALA A 56 13.06 -10.59 -13.20
CA ALA A 56 14.11 -9.89 -13.92
C ALA A 56 15.01 -9.07 -12.98
N LEU A 57 14.44 -8.38 -11.98
CA LEU A 57 15.20 -7.66 -10.96
C LEU A 57 15.98 -8.62 -10.06
N ALA A 58 15.38 -9.73 -9.66
CA ALA A 58 16.02 -10.73 -8.81
C ALA A 58 17.27 -11.35 -9.45
N ARG A 59 17.31 -11.48 -10.79
CA ARG A 59 18.49 -12.01 -11.51
C ARG A 59 19.73 -11.13 -11.41
N GLY A 60 19.56 -9.83 -11.17
CA GLY A 60 20.67 -8.88 -10.97
C GLY A 60 20.94 -8.55 -9.51
N ARG A 61 20.32 -9.28 -8.58
CA ARG A 61 20.37 -9.00 -7.15
C ARG A 61 21.72 -9.44 -6.58
N ASP A 62 22.30 -8.58 -5.74
CA ASP A 62 23.46 -8.89 -4.92
C ASP A 62 22.99 -9.06 -3.48
N ASP A 63 22.78 -10.32 -3.08
CA ASP A 63 22.23 -10.66 -1.78
C ASP A 63 23.11 -10.15 -0.63
N ALA A 64 24.44 -10.08 -0.81
CA ALA A 64 25.34 -9.58 0.21
C ALA A 64 25.23 -8.06 0.39
N ALA A 65 25.05 -7.32 -0.72
CA ALA A 65 24.80 -5.89 -0.66
C ALA A 65 23.44 -5.57 -0.02
N ASP A 66 22.42 -6.37 -0.31
CA ASP A 66 21.09 -6.25 0.28
C ASP A 66 21.10 -6.55 1.77
N ASP A 67 21.77 -7.63 2.19
CA ASP A 67 21.94 -7.98 3.61
C ASP A 67 22.71 -6.88 4.36
N ALA A 68 23.77 -6.32 3.75
CA ALA A 68 24.49 -5.19 4.33
C ALA A 68 23.63 -3.93 4.42
N ALA A 69 22.72 -3.70 3.48
CA ALA A 69 21.76 -2.60 3.53
C ALA A 69 20.70 -2.82 4.62
N LEU A 70 20.18 -4.06 4.76
CA LEU A 70 19.21 -4.44 5.78
C LEU A 70 19.80 -4.41 7.19
N ALA A 71 21.07 -4.79 7.35
CA ALA A 71 21.77 -4.70 8.64
C ALA A 71 21.81 -3.27 9.21
N ARG A 72 21.69 -2.24 8.35
CA ARG A 72 21.60 -0.84 8.81
C ARG A 72 20.33 -0.56 9.60
N PHE A 73 19.26 -1.34 9.42
CA PHE A 73 18.06 -1.22 10.23
C PHE A 73 18.28 -1.73 11.67
N GLY A 74 19.27 -2.61 11.90
CA GLY A 74 19.61 -3.12 13.24
C GLY A 74 18.48 -3.96 13.82
N GLU A 75 18.04 -3.65 15.05
CA GLU A 75 16.91 -4.34 15.70
C GLU A 75 15.52 -3.85 15.22
N VAL A 76 15.47 -2.80 14.39
CA VAL A 76 14.21 -2.28 13.86
C VAL A 76 13.74 -3.20 12.74
N ASP A 77 12.62 -3.90 12.97
CA ASP A 77 11.94 -4.65 11.93
C ASP A 77 11.34 -3.67 10.90
N PRO A 78 11.82 -3.66 9.63
CA PRO A 78 11.33 -2.75 8.60
C PRO A 78 9.88 -3.03 8.18
N VAL A 79 9.29 -4.15 8.61
CA VAL A 79 7.87 -4.47 8.39
C VAL A 79 7.02 -4.39 9.66
N ASP A 80 7.57 -3.90 10.78
CA ASP A 80 6.77 -3.50 11.93
C ASP A 80 6.30 -2.05 11.78
N TRP A 81 4.98 -1.86 11.64
CA TRP A 81 4.34 -0.56 11.48
C TRP A 81 3.80 -0.01 12.82
N SER A 82 4.21 -0.59 13.95
CA SER A 82 3.89 -0.05 15.27
C SER A 82 4.44 1.37 15.43
N ILE A 83 3.74 2.20 16.20
CA ILE A 83 4.17 3.58 16.46
C ILE A 83 5.56 3.61 17.11
N GLU A 84 5.88 2.60 17.91
CA GLU A 84 7.16 2.43 18.59
C GLU A 84 8.29 2.14 17.60
N ALA A 85 8.09 1.20 16.67
CA ALA A 85 9.06 0.89 15.61
C ALA A 85 9.30 2.08 14.67
N VAL A 86 8.23 2.80 14.26
CA VAL A 86 8.35 3.99 13.42
C VAL A 86 9.14 5.10 14.13
N ARG A 87 8.90 5.32 15.43
CA ARG A 87 9.67 6.29 16.24
C ARG A 87 11.14 5.91 16.38
N ALA A 88 11.42 4.62 16.56
CA ALA A 88 12.79 4.12 16.65
C ALA A 88 13.56 4.32 15.33
N LEU A 89 12.91 4.07 14.19
CA LEU A 89 13.47 4.30 12.86
C LEU A 89 13.80 5.79 12.63
N MET A 90 12.84 6.68 12.88
CA MET A 90 13.00 8.14 12.68
C MET A 90 14.09 8.75 13.57
N LYS A 91 14.33 8.18 14.76
CA LYS A 91 15.40 8.63 15.66
C LYS A 91 16.80 8.26 15.15
N LYS A 92 16.92 7.24 14.31
CA LYS A 92 18.19 6.73 13.78
C LYS A 92 18.69 7.51 12.55
N GLU A 93 17.81 8.16 11.80
CA GLU A 93 18.18 9.01 10.64
C GLU A 93 18.61 10.44 11.03
N GLY A 94 18.35 10.87 12.27
CA GLY A 94 18.62 12.24 12.75
C GLY A 94 19.86 12.40 13.63
N GLY A 95 20.78 11.42 13.66
CA GLY A 95 21.99 11.40 14.50
C GLY A 95 23.27 11.25 13.70
#